data_AF-A0A3M2CKJ3-F1
#
_entry.id   AF-A0A3M2CKJ3-F1
#
_cell.length_a   1.000
_cell.length_b   1.000
_cell.length_c   1.000
_cell.angle_alpha   90.00
_cell.angle_beta   90.00
_cell.angle_gamma   90.00
#
_symmetry.space_group_name_H-M   'P 1'
#
loop_
_entity.id
_entity.type
_entity.pdbx_description
1 polymer ?
#
loop_
_entity_poly.entity_id
_entity_poly.type
_entity_poly.pdbx_seq_one_letter_code
_entity_poly.pdbx_strand_id
1 'polypeptide(L)'
;MRRPRGTHRSGFTIIETVLAIVVGGLVLLGCVSVFLASARAEKAYAQRFDRTSEMWTTQLAVRRTFLNLLVEEQQQTAPASDSAQTVTETVRPRVILETDAAAPALPNGYRPQRLEVTVGRSPLPSIVGSQIGAWLVEQDRAESLDFASDDIASGAIRGVFELRPSGTREVIMMNLGLLDPDPKLMQAVATDPPPGWTLWWRPILSAELAELNAGYQPLPDTSGNAEAIRDRLAGAVPVLRGIEALRWQIFKGDERVTEYAGTSITDLPAFAELEVTLINRQYASWMFEIGWTLGEDPTGGGTGADDTDTDADGDGVPDGNNNNGGGGGGGGPGGPGGGGRPGGRPGTNPGNAGGLGQDADNFGVGGRRP
;
A
#
# COMPACT_ATOMS: atom_id res chain seq x y z
N MET A 1 47.81 -75.00 -39.95
CA MET A 1 46.36 -75.05 -40.28
C MET A 1 45.56 -74.32 -39.20
N ARG A 2 45.09 -73.09 -39.48
CA ARG A 2 44.20 -72.32 -38.58
C ARG A 2 42.76 -72.51 -39.07
N ARG A 3 41.88 -73.07 -38.23
CA ARG A 3 40.45 -73.13 -38.53
C ARG A 3 39.85 -71.71 -38.42
N PRO A 4 39.08 -71.24 -39.41
CA PRO A 4 38.36 -69.98 -39.29
C PRO A 4 37.31 -70.13 -38.19
N ARG A 5 37.41 -69.32 -37.13
CA ARG A 5 36.35 -69.19 -36.14
C ARG A 5 35.21 -68.43 -36.81
N GLY A 6 34.15 -69.14 -37.15
CA GLY A 6 32.92 -68.53 -37.64
C GLY A 6 32.41 -67.53 -36.61
N THR A 7 32.37 -66.25 -36.97
CA THR A 7 31.72 -65.23 -36.17
C THR A 7 30.22 -65.50 -36.19
N HIS A 8 29.71 -66.13 -35.14
CA HIS A 8 28.26 -66.23 -34.92
C HIS A 8 27.70 -64.81 -34.81
N ARG A 9 26.99 -64.35 -35.85
CA ARG A 9 26.15 -63.16 -35.76
C ARG A 9 24.89 -63.56 -35.01
N SER A 10 24.84 -63.27 -33.71
CA SER A 10 23.63 -63.40 -32.91
C SER A 10 22.59 -62.41 -33.45
N GLY A 11 21.56 -62.92 -34.13
CA GLY A 11 20.41 -62.12 -34.52
C GLY A 11 19.68 -61.65 -33.27
N PHE A 12 19.51 -60.33 -33.14
CA PHE A 12 18.74 -59.71 -32.06
C PHE A 12 17.30 -60.23 -32.12
N THR A 13 16.81 -60.78 -31.03
CA THR A 13 15.46 -61.40 -31.03
C THR A 13 14.40 -60.30 -30.91
N ILE A 14 13.22 -60.50 -31.53
CA ILE A 14 12.08 -59.55 -31.44
C ILE A 14 11.73 -59.26 -29.97
N ILE A 15 11.86 -60.25 -29.09
CA ILE A 15 11.63 -60.12 -27.64
C ILE A 15 12.54 -59.05 -27.02
N GLU A 16 13.80 -59.00 -27.42
CA GLU A 16 14.78 -58.03 -26.90
C GLU A 16 14.43 -56.60 -27.34
N THR A 17 13.96 -56.41 -28.59
CA THR A 17 13.48 -55.09 -29.04
C THR A 17 12.24 -54.63 -28.29
N VAL A 18 11.28 -55.52 -28.06
CA VAL A 18 10.06 -55.20 -27.31
C VAL A 18 10.39 -54.84 -25.86
N LEU A 19 11.27 -55.59 -25.22
CA LEU A 19 11.73 -55.29 -23.85
C LEU A 19 12.43 -53.92 -23.79
N ALA A 20 13.32 -53.63 -24.73
CA ALA A 20 14.02 -52.34 -24.79
C ALA A 20 13.04 -51.16 -24.95
N ILE A 21 12.01 -51.31 -25.80
CA ILE A 21 10.97 -50.29 -26.00
C ILE A 21 10.17 -50.06 -24.71
N VAL A 22 9.77 -51.14 -24.01
CA VAL A 22 9.00 -51.03 -22.76
C VAL A 22 9.83 -50.37 -21.66
N VAL A 23 11.08 -50.80 -21.47
CA VAL A 23 11.98 -50.22 -20.46
C VAL A 23 12.26 -48.75 -20.78
N GLY A 24 12.55 -48.43 -22.04
CA GLY A 24 12.73 -47.04 -22.49
C GLY A 24 11.49 -46.19 -22.24
N GLY A 25 10.30 -46.71 -22.56
CA GLY A 25 9.02 -46.04 -22.32
C GLY A 25 8.76 -45.76 -20.84
N LEU A 26 9.05 -46.72 -19.96
CA LEU A 26 8.92 -46.54 -18.50
C LEU A 26 9.86 -45.47 -17.97
N VAL A 27 11.11 -45.44 -18.43
CA VAL A 27 12.08 -44.41 -18.03
C VAL A 27 11.64 -43.03 -18.51
N LEU A 28 11.15 -42.90 -19.74
CA LEU A 28 10.64 -41.64 -20.27
C LEU A 28 9.41 -41.14 -19.47
N LEU A 29 8.45 -42.01 -19.18
CA LEU A 29 7.30 -41.67 -18.33
C LEU A 29 7.73 -41.23 -16.92
N GLY A 30 8.71 -41.93 -16.34
CA GLY A 30 9.34 -41.55 -15.08
C GLY A 30 9.90 -40.14 -15.13
N CYS A 31 10.73 -39.83 -16.13
CA CYS A 31 11.30 -38.49 -16.31
C CYS A 31 10.22 -37.41 -16.48
N VAL A 32 9.21 -37.65 -17.32
CA VAL A 32 8.10 -36.70 -17.54
C VAL A 32 7.34 -36.43 -16.23
N SER A 33 7.07 -37.47 -15.44
CA SER A 33 6.39 -37.31 -14.15
C SER A 33 7.16 -36.43 -13.16
N VAL A 34 8.50 -36.58 -13.11
CA VAL A 34 9.36 -35.75 -12.25
C VAL A 34 9.35 -34.30 -12.72
N PHE A 35 9.44 -34.04 -14.02
CA PHE A 35 9.37 -32.68 -14.54
C PHE A 35 8.01 -32.01 -14.28
N LEU A 36 6.89 -32.73 -14.44
CA LEU A 36 5.56 -32.22 -14.12
C LEU A 36 5.40 -31.95 -12.61
N ALA A 37 5.98 -32.80 -11.76
CA ALA A 37 6.00 -32.57 -10.31
C ALA A 37 6.84 -31.32 -9.96
N SER A 38 8.01 -31.13 -10.57
CA SER A 38 8.86 -29.95 -10.36
C SER A 38 8.14 -28.66 -10.76
N ALA A 39 7.53 -28.62 -11.95
CA ALA A 39 6.80 -27.44 -12.43
C ALA A 39 5.62 -27.06 -11.52
N ARG A 40 4.92 -28.06 -10.96
CA ARG A 40 3.86 -27.82 -9.97
C ARG A 40 4.42 -27.28 -8.66
N ALA A 41 5.55 -27.82 -8.20
CA ALA A 41 6.21 -27.35 -6.98
C ALA A 41 6.68 -25.90 -7.14
N GLU A 42 7.34 -25.56 -8.25
CA GLU A 42 7.78 -24.19 -8.57
C GLU A 42 6.62 -23.20 -8.56
N LYS A 43 5.51 -23.54 -9.21
CA LYS A 43 4.30 -22.69 -9.20
C LYS A 43 3.75 -22.50 -7.78
N ALA A 44 3.73 -23.55 -6.97
CA ALA A 44 3.28 -23.47 -5.58
C ALA A 44 4.23 -22.62 -4.71
N TYR A 45 5.55 -22.71 -4.94
CA TYR A 45 6.53 -21.88 -4.25
C TYR A 45 6.43 -20.41 -4.65
N ALA A 46 6.27 -20.10 -5.94
CA ALA A 46 6.05 -18.75 -6.43
C ALA A 46 4.81 -18.12 -5.77
N GLN A 47 3.68 -18.85 -5.77
CA GLN A 47 2.46 -18.39 -5.11
C GLN A 47 2.65 -18.14 -3.62
N ARG A 48 3.36 -19.02 -2.90
CA ARG A 48 3.64 -18.82 -1.47
C ARG A 48 4.54 -17.62 -1.23
N PHE A 49 5.57 -17.45 -2.06
CA PHE A 49 6.50 -16.33 -1.99
C PHE A 49 5.76 -14.99 -2.18
N ASP A 50 4.91 -14.89 -3.20
CA ASP A 50 4.11 -13.69 -3.46
C ASP A 50 3.22 -13.36 -2.25
N ARG A 51 2.57 -14.37 -1.64
CA ARG A 51 1.75 -14.17 -0.43
C ARG A 51 2.55 -13.73 0.78
N THR A 52 3.72 -14.32 1.02
CA THR A 52 4.60 -13.90 2.10
C THR A 52 5.09 -12.47 1.89
N SER A 53 5.37 -12.08 0.64
CA SER A 53 5.73 -10.71 0.28
C SER A 53 4.57 -9.72 0.50
N GLU A 54 3.33 -10.08 0.11
CA GLU A 54 2.13 -9.29 0.37
C GLU A 54 1.90 -9.11 1.89
N MET A 55 2.01 -10.19 2.68
CA MET A 55 1.88 -10.13 4.15
C MET A 55 2.93 -9.22 4.78
N TRP A 56 4.20 -9.33 4.35
CA TRP A 56 5.27 -8.44 4.82
C TRP A 56 4.99 -6.98 4.48
N THR A 57 4.55 -6.70 3.25
CA THR A 57 4.19 -5.35 2.80
C THR A 57 3.04 -4.78 3.64
N THR A 58 2.06 -5.62 3.96
CA THR A 58 0.93 -5.27 4.83
C THR A 58 1.39 -4.92 6.24
N GLN A 59 2.19 -5.79 6.85
CA GLN A 59 2.73 -5.55 8.18
C GLN A 59 3.54 -4.25 8.22
N LEU A 60 4.36 -3.99 7.20
CA LEU A 60 5.16 -2.78 7.10
C LEU A 60 4.29 -1.53 6.92
N ALA A 61 3.28 -1.57 6.06
CA ALA A 61 2.35 -0.46 5.85
C ALA A 61 1.61 -0.12 7.15
N VAL A 62 1.01 -1.11 7.80
CA VAL A 62 0.27 -0.93 9.04
C VAL A 62 1.17 -0.46 10.18
N ARG A 63 2.39 -1.01 10.30
CA ARG A 63 3.38 -0.53 11.27
C ARG A 63 3.73 0.93 11.04
N ARG A 64 3.92 1.35 9.78
CA ARG A 64 4.22 2.75 9.45
C ARG A 64 3.05 3.66 9.78
N THR A 65 1.82 3.22 9.53
CA THR A 65 0.62 3.94 9.94
C THR A 65 0.65 4.22 11.44
N PHE A 66 0.79 3.18 12.27
CA PHE A 66 0.71 3.33 13.72
C PHE A 66 1.91 4.02 14.35
N LEU A 67 3.07 4.07 13.69
CA LEU A 67 4.23 4.82 14.17
C LEU A 67 4.22 6.30 13.78
N ASN A 68 3.39 6.70 12.82
CA ASN A 68 3.34 8.06 12.29
C ASN A 68 1.94 8.68 12.41
N LEU A 69 1.17 8.31 13.44
CA LEU A 69 -0.13 8.93 13.65
C LEU A 69 0.05 10.42 13.98
N LEU A 70 -0.81 11.24 13.39
CA LEU A 70 -0.90 12.64 13.73
C LEU A 70 -1.96 12.87 14.78
N VAL A 71 -1.61 13.71 15.74
CA VAL A 71 -2.45 14.06 16.86
C VAL A 71 -2.44 15.56 17.05
N GLU A 72 -3.60 16.08 17.43
CA GLU A 72 -3.78 17.47 17.74
C GLU A 72 -3.22 17.79 19.12
N GLU A 73 -2.42 18.85 19.23
CA GLU A 73 -2.09 19.42 20.52
C GLU A 73 -3.37 20.08 21.05
N GLN A 74 -3.95 19.50 22.09
CA GLN A 74 -5.11 20.12 22.75
C GLN A 74 -4.64 21.42 23.40
N GLN A 75 -4.71 22.51 22.66
CA GLN A 75 -4.37 23.83 23.17
C GLN A 75 -5.38 24.13 24.27
N GLN A 76 -4.92 24.01 25.52
CA GLN A 76 -5.73 24.23 26.69
C GLN A 76 -6.05 25.72 26.74
N THR A 77 -7.08 26.14 26.01
CA THR A 77 -7.54 27.52 25.98
C THR A 77 -8.01 27.82 27.41
N ALA A 78 -7.28 28.71 28.08
CA ALA A 78 -7.67 29.19 29.39
C ALA A 78 -9.11 29.71 29.31
N PRO A 79 -9.96 29.47 30.33
CA PRO A 79 -11.37 29.80 30.28
C PRO A 79 -11.56 31.32 30.11
N ALA A 80 -11.75 31.77 28.88
CA ALA A 80 -12.12 33.14 28.58
C ALA A 80 -13.52 33.38 29.14
N SER A 81 -13.64 34.36 30.04
CA SER A 81 -14.81 34.56 30.90
C SER A 81 -15.97 35.28 30.21
N ASP A 82 -16.15 35.14 28.89
CA ASP A 82 -17.19 35.89 28.18
C ASP A 82 -18.09 35.03 27.29
N SER A 83 -19.39 35.28 27.43
CA SER A 83 -20.48 34.35 27.15
C SER A 83 -20.97 34.41 25.70
N ALA A 84 -20.10 34.13 24.74
CA ALA A 84 -20.50 33.94 23.35
C ALA A 84 -20.75 32.45 23.06
N GLN A 85 -21.88 32.11 22.47
CA GLN A 85 -22.20 30.75 22.02
C GLN A 85 -21.26 30.34 20.88
N THR A 86 -20.13 29.73 21.21
CA THR A 86 -19.24 29.13 20.22
C THR A 86 -19.93 27.89 19.66
N VAL A 87 -20.19 27.89 18.35
CA VAL A 87 -20.59 26.67 17.64
C VAL A 87 -19.44 25.67 17.80
N THR A 88 -19.66 24.60 18.56
CA THR A 88 -18.66 23.55 18.73
C THR A 88 -18.52 22.82 17.41
N GLU A 89 -17.53 23.22 16.62
CA GLU A 89 -17.13 22.48 15.44
C GLU A 89 -16.73 21.07 15.88
N THR A 90 -17.45 20.06 15.40
CA THR A 90 -17.16 18.66 15.71
C THR A 90 -15.91 18.24 14.95
N VAL A 91 -14.75 18.31 15.61
CA VAL A 91 -13.49 17.81 15.09
C VAL A 91 -13.56 16.29 14.90
N ARG A 92 -13.32 15.82 13.68
CA ARG A 92 -13.34 14.39 13.35
C ARG A 92 -12.14 13.68 14.00
N PRO A 93 -12.35 12.56 14.72
CA PRO A 93 -11.25 11.84 15.36
C PRO A 93 -10.15 11.44 14.38
N ARG A 94 -8.91 11.41 14.85
CA ARG A 94 -7.72 11.09 14.03
C ARG A 94 -7.54 9.61 13.78
N VAL A 95 -8.04 8.80 14.70
CA VAL A 95 -8.11 7.34 14.57
C VAL A 95 -9.56 6.94 14.79
N ILE A 96 -10.15 6.28 13.80
CA ILE A 96 -11.49 5.72 13.87
C ILE A 96 -11.40 4.26 13.45
N LEU A 97 -11.78 3.38 14.37
CA LEU A 97 -12.04 1.97 14.08
C LEU A 97 -13.55 1.77 14.21
N GLU A 98 -14.19 1.35 13.14
CA GLU A 98 -15.64 1.12 13.11
C GLU A 98 -16.00 -0.09 12.24
N THR A 99 -17.25 -0.52 12.35
CA THR A 99 -17.80 -1.50 11.41
C THR A 99 -18.10 -0.81 10.08
N ASP A 100 -17.60 -1.35 8.98
CA ASP A 100 -17.83 -0.80 7.64
C ASP A 100 -19.26 -1.06 7.18
N ALA A 101 -20.08 -0.01 7.19
CA ALA A 101 -21.47 -0.08 6.73
C ALA A 101 -21.61 -0.25 5.21
N ALA A 102 -20.60 0.17 4.43
CA ALA A 102 -20.61 0.07 2.98
C ALA A 102 -20.22 -1.34 2.49
N ALA A 103 -19.50 -2.11 3.30
CA ALA A 103 -19.11 -3.47 2.97
C ALA A 103 -20.24 -4.48 3.25
N PRO A 104 -20.48 -5.45 2.35
CA PRO A 104 -21.48 -6.49 2.59
C PRO A 104 -21.05 -7.40 3.76
N ALA A 105 -22.01 -7.81 4.58
CA ALA A 105 -21.76 -8.79 5.63
C ALA A 105 -21.41 -10.16 5.01
N LEU A 106 -20.48 -10.88 5.63
CA LEU A 106 -20.14 -12.25 5.25
C LEU A 106 -21.28 -13.22 5.65
N PRO A 107 -21.39 -14.40 4.99
CA PRO A 107 -22.39 -15.43 5.34
C PRO A 107 -22.31 -15.93 6.79
N ASN A 108 -21.15 -15.79 7.44
CA ASN A 108 -20.94 -16.13 8.85
C ASN A 108 -21.38 -15.00 9.82
N GLY A 109 -21.97 -13.90 9.30
CA GLY A 109 -22.39 -12.74 10.08
C GLY A 109 -21.27 -11.74 10.40
N TYR A 110 -20.01 -12.04 10.04
CA TYR A 110 -18.91 -11.10 10.21
C TYR A 110 -19.13 -9.86 9.32
N ARG A 111 -18.94 -8.68 9.90
CA ARG A 111 -18.94 -7.42 9.17
C ARG A 111 -17.52 -6.88 9.09
N PRO A 112 -17.03 -6.56 7.88
CA PRO A 112 -15.74 -5.90 7.72
C PRO A 112 -15.59 -4.68 8.60
N GLN A 113 -14.39 -4.46 9.13
CA GLN A 113 -14.03 -3.25 9.87
C GLN A 113 -13.32 -2.26 8.96
N ARG A 114 -13.53 -0.98 9.23
CA ARG A 114 -12.90 0.17 8.57
C ARG A 114 -12.00 0.86 9.60
N LEU A 115 -10.71 1.00 9.27
CA LEU A 115 -9.73 1.72 10.09
C LEU A 115 -9.32 3.00 9.35
N GLU A 116 -9.88 4.12 9.78
CA GLU A 116 -9.49 5.45 9.32
C GLU A 116 -8.44 6.05 10.26
N VAL A 117 -7.42 6.67 9.67
CA VAL A 117 -6.23 7.15 10.37
C VAL A 117 -5.72 8.43 9.70
N THR A 118 -5.21 9.34 10.51
CA THR A 118 -4.46 10.53 10.06
C THR A 118 -2.99 10.30 10.33
N VAL A 119 -2.16 10.34 9.29
CA VAL A 119 -0.74 10.00 9.36
C VAL A 119 0.12 11.11 8.77
N GLY A 120 1.32 11.32 9.31
CA GLY A 120 2.21 12.37 8.80
C GLY A 120 2.82 12.06 7.44
N ARG A 121 2.77 10.80 7.00
CA ARG A 121 3.29 10.32 5.71
C ARG A 121 2.51 9.11 5.23
N SER A 122 2.49 8.90 3.90
CA SER A 122 1.89 7.70 3.32
C SER A 122 2.52 6.43 3.92
N PRO A 123 1.70 5.46 4.38
CA PRO A 123 2.21 4.23 4.97
C PRO A 123 2.81 3.29 3.92
N LEU A 124 2.45 3.47 2.64
CA LEU A 124 2.90 2.62 1.56
C LEU A 124 4.36 2.92 1.17
N PRO A 125 5.17 1.90 0.83
CA PRO A 125 6.49 2.12 0.26
C PRO A 125 6.41 2.96 -1.01
N SER A 126 7.38 3.86 -1.22
CA SER A 126 7.45 4.74 -2.39
C SER A 126 7.40 4.01 -3.73
N ILE A 127 7.84 2.76 -3.80
CA ILE A 127 7.73 1.93 -5.00
C ILE A 127 6.26 1.74 -5.39
N VAL A 128 5.41 1.41 -4.41
CA VAL A 128 3.96 1.26 -4.58
C VAL A 128 3.31 2.64 -4.75
N GLY A 129 3.82 3.63 -4.00
CA GLY A 129 3.38 5.02 -4.09
C GLY A 129 3.69 5.71 -5.43
N SER A 130 4.70 5.26 -6.18
CA SER A 130 5.08 5.88 -7.46
C SER A 130 4.01 5.71 -8.55
N GLN A 131 3.23 4.63 -8.50
CA GLN A 131 2.08 4.43 -9.38
C GLN A 131 0.92 5.34 -8.99
N ILE A 132 0.70 5.54 -7.68
CA ILE A 132 -0.28 6.48 -7.14
C ILE A 132 0.10 7.92 -7.51
N GLY A 133 1.36 8.30 -7.26
CA GLY A 133 1.89 9.63 -7.48
C GLY A 133 1.95 9.99 -8.96
N ALA A 134 2.28 9.04 -9.85
CA ALA A 134 2.24 9.28 -11.29
C ALA A 134 0.83 9.59 -11.78
N TRP A 135 -0.19 8.91 -11.25
CA TRP A 135 -1.58 9.19 -11.58
C TRP A 135 -2.04 10.53 -11.00
N LEU A 136 -1.72 10.80 -9.72
CA LEU A 136 -2.07 12.07 -9.07
C LEU A 136 -1.45 13.28 -9.79
N VAL A 137 -0.17 13.18 -10.18
CA VAL A 137 0.56 14.24 -10.88
C VAL A 137 0.05 14.46 -12.32
N GLU A 138 -0.50 13.43 -12.96
CA GLU A 138 -1.06 13.56 -14.31
C GLU A 138 -2.46 14.20 -14.30
N GLN A 139 -3.27 13.96 -13.25
CA GLN A 139 -4.58 14.59 -13.11
C GLN A 139 -4.46 16.08 -12.73
N ASP A 140 -3.48 16.43 -11.89
CA ASP A 140 -3.11 17.81 -11.54
C ASP A 140 -2.69 18.64 -12.78
N ARG A 141 -2.27 17.97 -13.87
CA ARG A 141 -1.94 18.62 -15.15
C ARG A 141 -3.13 18.84 -16.08
N ALA A 142 -4.21 18.10 -15.93
CA ALA A 142 -5.25 18.01 -16.97
C ALA A 142 -6.45 18.95 -16.72
N GLU A 143 -6.80 19.23 -15.47
CA GLU A 143 -7.95 20.06 -15.07
C GLU A 143 -7.70 20.61 -13.66
N SER A 144 -8.27 21.77 -13.33
CA SER A 144 -8.07 22.54 -12.09
C SER A 144 -8.58 21.86 -10.80
N LEU A 145 -8.50 20.53 -10.71
CA LEU A 145 -8.54 19.83 -9.44
C LEU A 145 -7.24 20.20 -8.72
N ASP A 146 -7.31 21.29 -7.96
CA ASP A 146 -6.28 21.73 -7.03
C ASP A 146 -6.16 20.68 -5.91
N PHE A 147 -5.61 19.52 -6.27
CA PHE A 147 -5.03 18.57 -5.34
C PHE A 147 -3.67 19.11 -4.97
N ALA A 148 -3.65 20.32 -4.38
CA ALA A 148 -2.44 21.06 -4.10
C ALA A 148 -1.34 20.07 -3.72
N SER A 149 -0.34 19.98 -4.59
CA SER A 149 0.80 19.09 -4.47
C SER A 149 1.50 19.19 -3.10
N ASP A 150 1.14 20.19 -2.29
CA ASP A 150 1.54 20.40 -0.92
C ASP A 150 1.01 19.34 0.07
N ASP A 151 -0.21 18.81 -0.10
CA ASP A 151 -0.82 17.88 0.86
C ASP A 151 -0.15 16.50 0.86
N ILE A 152 0.30 16.01 -0.29
CA ILE A 152 0.97 14.70 -0.39
C ILE A 152 2.49 14.81 -0.42
N ALA A 153 3.06 15.93 -0.91
CA ALA A 153 4.51 16.11 -0.97
C ALA A 153 5.12 16.62 0.36
N SER A 154 4.34 17.31 1.20
CA SER A 154 4.81 17.81 2.51
C SER A 154 3.87 17.55 3.69
N GLY A 155 2.65 17.04 3.43
CA GLY A 155 1.55 17.12 4.38
C GLY A 155 1.13 15.82 5.07
N ALA A 156 0.32 16.05 6.09
CA ALA A 156 -0.48 15.06 6.77
C ALA A 156 -1.51 14.43 5.81
N ILE A 157 -1.70 13.12 5.87
CA ILE A 157 -2.64 12.38 5.03
C ILE A 157 -3.68 11.71 5.92
N ARG A 158 -4.95 11.97 5.65
CA ARG A 158 -6.04 11.14 6.18
C ARG A 158 -6.32 10.01 5.20
N GLY A 159 -6.31 8.79 5.68
CA GLY A 159 -6.52 7.61 4.85
C GLY A 159 -7.23 6.49 5.59
N VAL A 160 -7.59 5.46 4.84
CA VAL A 160 -8.41 4.37 5.36
C VAL A 160 -7.87 3.02 4.90
N PHE A 161 -7.83 2.08 5.84
CA PHE A 161 -7.75 0.65 5.59
C PHE A 161 -9.15 0.05 5.61
N GLU A 162 -9.57 -0.55 4.51
CA GLU A 162 -10.90 -1.16 4.39
C GLU A 162 -10.86 -2.43 3.54
N LEU A 163 -11.78 -3.34 3.81
CA LEU A 163 -11.91 -4.59 3.04
C LEU A 163 -12.96 -4.40 1.94
N ARG A 164 -12.62 -4.88 0.75
CA ARG A 164 -13.57 -5.03 -0.35
C ARG A 164 -13.52 -6.46 -0.90
N PRO A 165 -14.64 -6.99 -1.44
CA PRO A 165 -14.61 -8.29 -2.11
C PRO A 165 -13.52 -8.30 -3.18
N SER A 166 -12.75 -9.38 -3.28
CA SER A 166 -11.61 -9.41 -4.20
C SER A 166 -12.07 -9.22 -5.64
N GLY A 167 -11.38 -8.35 -6.39
CA GLY A 167 -11.66 -8.08 -7.81
C GLY A 167 -12.73 -7.04 -8.07
N THR A 168 -13.63 -6.71 -7.13
CA THR A 168 -14.73 -5.77 -7.41
C THR A 168 -14.20 -4.34 -7.60
N ARG A 169 -13.35 -3.87 -6.67
CA ARG A 169 -12.76 -2.54 -6.77
C ARG A 169 -11.78 -2.45 -7.94
N GLU A 170 -10.98 -3.48 -8.21
CA GLU A 170 -10.09 -3.49 -9.37
C GLU A 170 -10.85 -3.34 -10.68
N VAL A 171 -11.99 -4.03 -10.86
CA VAL A 171 -12.81 -3.88 -12.08
C VAL A 171 -13.43 -2.48 -12.18
N ILE A 172 -13.91 -1.91 -11.07
CA ILE A 172 -14.41 -0.53 -11.05
C ILE A 172 -13.30 0.44 -11.50
N MET A 173 -12.10 0.31 -10.91
CA MET A 173 -10.96 1.14 -11.24
C MET A 173 -10.51 0.97 -12.71
N MET A 174 -10.50 -0.25 -13.25
CA MET A 174 -10.20 -0.51 -14.67
C MET A 174 -11.24 0.16 -15.59
N ASN A 175 -12.54 0.07 -15.25
CA ASN A 175 -13.61 0.69 -16.03
C ASN A 175 -13.54 2.22 -16.02
N LEU A 176 -12.96 2.81 -14.96
CA LEU A 176 -12.77 4.26 -14.83
C LEU A 176 -11.46 4.76 -15.46
N GLY A 177 -10.61 3.84 -15.93
CA GLY A 177 -9.27 4.16 -16.47
C GLY A 177 -8.22 4.46 -15.39
N LEU A 178 -8.45 4.03 -14.14
CA LEU A 178 -7.52 4.20 -13.01
C LEU A 178 -6.45 3.11 -12.96
N LEU A 179 -6.73 1.94 -13.55
CA LEU A 179 -5.81 0.82 -13.65
C LEU A 179 -5.74 0.37 -15.11
N ASP A 180 -4.56 -0.11 -15.51
CA ASP A 180 -4.41 -0.77 -16.80
C ASP A 180 -5.36 -1.98 -16.88
N PRO A 181 -6.08 -2.15 -17.99
CA PRO A 181 -7.01 -3.26 -18.13
C PRO A 181 -6.25 -4.59 -18.17
N ASP A 182 -6.46 -5.44 -17.16
CA ASP A 182 -6.01 -6.83 -17.18
C ASP A 182 -7.15 -7.72 -17.69
N PRO A 183 -7.08 -8.23 -18.93
CA PRO A 183 -8.13 -9.08 -19.49
C PRO A 183 -8.36 -10.35 -18.67
N LYS A 184 -7.34 -10.86 -17.97
CA LYS A 184 -7.49 -12.06 -17.14
C LYS A 184 -8.27 -11.76 -15.87
N LEU A 185 -8.01 -10.61 -15.23
CA LEU A 185 -8.76 -10.20 -14.05
C LEU A 185 -10.22 -9.90 -14.41
N MET A 186 -10.45 -9.16 -15.50
CA MET A 186 -11.82 -8.88 -15.97
C MET A 186 -12.58 -10.17 -16.29
N GLN A 187 -11.94 -11.12 -16.97
CA GLN A 187 -12.54 -12.41 -17.25
C GLN A 187 -12.81 -13.20 -15.95
N ALA A 188 -11.85 -13.25 -15.04
CA ALA A 188 -12.00 -13.94 -13.76
C ALA A 188 -13.19 -13.38 -12.96
N VAL A 189 -13.26 -12.06 -12.79
CA VAL A 189 -14.36 -11.41 -12.05
C VAL A 189 -15.72 -11.64 -12.73
N ALA A 190 -15.77 -11.70 -14.06
CA ALA A 190 -17.00 -11.97 -14.79
C ALA A 190 -17.49 -13.42 -14.69
N THR A 191 -16.58 -14.41 -14.63
CA THR A 191 -16.97 -15.84 -14.64
C THR A 191 -16.98 -16.50 -13.27
N ASP A 192 -16.03 -16.16 -12.42
CA ASP A 192 -15.79 -16.76 -11.10
C ASP A 192 -15.03 -15.75 -10.23
N PRO A 193 -15.74 -14.81 -9.57
CA PRO A 193 -15.09 -13.75 -8.81
C PRO A 193 -14.14 -14.35 -7.78
N PRO A 194 -12.89 -13.86 -7.69
CA PRO A 194 -11.88 -14.47 -6.85
C PRO A 194 -12.39 -14.51 -5.40
N PRO A 195 -12.31 -15.66 -4.72
CA PRO A 195 -12.88 -15.79 -3.39
C PRO A 195 -12.14 -14.92 -2.37
N GLY A 196 -12.87 -14.47 -1.35
CA GLY A 196 -12.34 -13.72 -0.23
C GLY A 196 -12.26 -12.22 -0.49
N TRP A 197 -11.47 -11.55 0.34
CA TRP A 197 -11.40 -10.10 0.43
C TRP A 197 -10.00 -9.58 0.08
N THR A 198 -9.96 -8.30 -0.28
CA THR A 198 -8.74 -7.55 -0.44
C THR A 198 -8.76 -6.38 0.54
N LEU A 199 -7.68 -6.23 1.32
CA LEU A 199 -7.43 -5.07 2.14
C LEU A 199 -6.87 -3.97 1.26
N TRP A 200 -7.53 -2.83 1.27
CA TRP A 200 -7.16 -1.64 0.53
C TRP A 200 -6.67 -0.56 1.47
N TRP A 201 -5.65 0.18 1.06
CA TRP A 201 -5.34 1.51 1.57
C TRP A 201 -5.81 2.53 0.54
N ARG A 202 -6.46 3.60 0.97
CA ARG A 202 -6.71 4.77 0.11
C ARG A 202 -6.66 6.06 0.93
N PRO A 203 -6.21 7.17 0.35
CA PRO A 203 -6.43 8.49 0.95
C PRO A 203 -7.94 8.82 0.96
N ILE A 204 -8.36 9.63 1.93
CA ILE A 204 -9.68 10.26 1.95
C ILE A 204 -9.48 11.69 1.46
N LEU A 205 -10.07 12.02 0.32
CA LEU A 205 -9.95 13.36 -0.28
C LEU A 205 -10.91 14.36 0.37
N SER A 206 -10.62 15.65 0.21
CA SER A 206 -11.35 16.76 0.84
C SER A 206 -12.85 16.75 0.58
N ALA A 207 -13.29 16.34 -0.61
CA ALA A 207 -14.71 16.22 -0.94
C ALA A 207 -15.43 15.13 -0.11
N GLU A 208 -14.89 13.91 -0.06
CA GLU A 208 -15.45 12.82 0.77
C GLU A 208 -15.37 13.16 2.25
N LEU A 209 -14.26 13.77 2.66
CA LEU A 209 -14.03 14.20 4.03
C LEU A 209 -15.05 15.24 4.51
N ALA A 210 -15.44 16.20 3.66
CA ALA A 210 -16.49 17.17 3.99
C ALA A 210 -17.83 16.46 4.27
N GLU A 211 -18.17 15.43 3.49
CA GLU A 211 -19.36 14.60 3.74
C GLU A 211 -19.23 13.83 5.06
N LEU A 212 -18.06 13.22 5.31
CA LEU A 212 -17.78 12.48 6.54
C LEU A 212 -17.83 13.39 7.79
N ASN A 213 -17.37 14.64 7.70
CA ASN A 213 -17.45 15.64 8.76
C ASN A 213 -18.90 16.11 9.01
N ALA A 214 -19.73 16.13 7.97
CA ALA A 214 -21.17 16.37 8.08
C ALA A 214 -21.95 15.18 8.68
N GLY A 215 -21.27 14.09 9.05
CA GLY A 215 -21.85 12.91 9.67
C GLY A 215 -22.45 11.91 8.68
N TYR A 216 -22.19 12.07 7.38
CA TYR A 216 -22.54 11.05 6.40
C TYR A 216 -21.65 9.81 6.55
N GLN A 217 -22.21 8.65 6.18
CA GLN A 217 -21.47 7.39 6.17
C GLN A 217 -20.58 7.32 4.91
N PRO A 218 -19.48 6.55 4.95
CA PRO A 218 -18.66 6.29 3.77
C PRO A 218 -19.52 5.78 2.60
N LEU A 219 -19.41 6.44 1.45
CA LEU A 219 -20.16 6.05 0.27
C LEU A 219 -19.61 4.75 -0.33
N PRO A 220 -20.48 3.84 -0.82
CA PRO A 220 -20.04 2.67 -1.57
C PRO A 220 -19.24 3.05 -2.81
N ASP A 221 -18.32 2.18 -3.23
CA ASP A 221 -17.46 2.36 -4.42
C ASP A 221 -18.23 2.58 -5.73
N THR A 222 -19.53 2.26 -5.77
CA THR A 222 -20.40 2.39 -6.94
C THR A 222 -21.35 3.58 -6.88
N SER A 223 -21.29 4.39 -5.81
CA SER A 223 -22.20 5.51 -5.62
C SER A 223 -21.67 6.80 -6.25
N GLY A 224 -22.54 7.50 -7.00
CA GLY A 224 -22.22 8.76 -7.68
C GLY A 224 -22.05 8.62 -9.19
N ASN A 225 -21.63 9.71 -9.84
CA ASN A 225 -21.22 9.69 -11.25
C ASN A 225 -19.78 9.13 -11.37
N ALA A 226 -19.32 8.87 -12.60
CA ALA A 226 -18.01 8.28 -12.85
C ALA A 226 -16.85 9.11 -12.28
N GLU A 227 -16.98 10.44 -12.27
CA GLU A 227 -15.99 11.37 -11.73
C GLU A 227 -15.91 11.31 -10.20
N ALA A 228 -17.04 11.37 -9.50
CA ALA A 228 -17.08 11.23 -8.05
C ALA A 228 -16.56 9.86 -7.57
N ILE A 229 -16.81 8.79 -8.34
CA ILE A 229 -16.22 7.48 -8.05
C ILE A 229 -14.71 7.49 -8.30
N ARG A 230 -14.27 8.12 -9.40
CA ARG A 230 -12.85 8.25 -9.73
C ARG A 230 -12.10 8.98 -8.61
N ASP A 231 -12.63 10.10 -8.14
CA ASP A 231 -12.04 10.87 -7.06
C ASP A 231 -12.01 10.07 -5.75
N ARG A 232 -13.08 9.35 -5.41
CA ARG A 232 -13.10 8.50 -4.21
C ARG A 232 -12.05 7.38 -4.23
N LEU A 233 -11.80 6.81 -5.40
CA LEU A 233 -10.86 5.70 -5.59
C LEU A 233 -9.45 6.16 -6.01
N ALA A 234 -9.24 7.47 -6.13
CA ALA A 234 -7.95 8.10 -6.37
C ALA A 234 -6.92 7.61 -5.35
N GLY A 235 -5.82 7.02 -5.84
CA GLY A 235 -4.74 6.52 -4.99
C GLY A 235 -5.09 5.32 -4.11
N ALA A 236 -6.21 4.63 -4.38
CA ALA A 236 -6.51 3.35 -3.76
C ALA A 236 -5.52 2.27 -4.20
N VAL A 237 -4.94 1.55 -3.25
CA VAL A 237 -3.97 0.48 -3.50
C VAL A 237 -4.32 -0.79 -2.73
N PRO A 238 -4.29 -1.95 -3.40
CA PRO A 238 -4.47 -3.23 -2.73
C PRO A 238 -3.21 -3.56 -1.93
N VAL A 239 -3.38 -3.78 -0.62
CA VAL A 239 -2.29 -4.06 0.32
C VAL A 239 -2.13 -5.57 0.53
N LEU A 240 -3.24 -6.29 0.67
CA LEU A 240 -3.27 -7.74 0.88
C LEU A 240 -4.48 -8.38 0.22
N ARG A 241 -4.27 -9.43 -0.56
CA ARG A 241 -5.35 -10.13 -1.28
C ARG A 241 -5.63 -11.51 -0.69
N GLY A 242 -6.80 -12.07 -1.02
CA GLY A 242 -7.16 -13.44 -0.68
C GLY A 242 -7.36 -13.63 0.82
N ILE A 243 -7.97 -12.63 1.47
CA ILE A 243 -8.31 -12.65 2.89
C ILE A 243 -9.62 -13.42 3.09
N GLU A 244 -9.62 -14.41 3.97
CA GLU A 244 -10.84 -15.08 4.44
C GLU A 244 -11.50 -14.26 5.54
N ALA A 245 -10.71 -13.81 6.52
CA ALA A 245 -11.14 -12.96 7.61
C ALA A 245 -9.99 -12.03 8.05
N LEU A 246 -10.32 -10.81 8.46
CA LEU A 246 -9.36 -9.86 9.03
C LEU A 246 -10.03 -9.18 10.23
N ARG A 247 -9.30 -8.94 11.31
CA ARG A 247 -9.86 -8.31 12.51
C ARG A 247 -8.90 -7.29 13.07
N TRP A 248 -9.43 -6.12 13.36
CA TRP A 248 -8.78 -5.08 14.11
C TRP A 248 -9.25 -5.12 15.57
N GLN A 249 -8.30 -4.98 16.48
CA GLN A 249 -8.55 -4.76 17.89
C GLN A 249 -7.67 -3.63 18.39
N ILE A 250 -8.22 -2.76 19.22
CA ILE A 250 -7.48 -1.68 19.87
C ILE A 250 -7.45 -1.93 21.37
N PHE A 251 -6.30 -1.69 22.00
CA PHE A 251 -6.10 -1.89 23.44
C PHE A 251 -6.19 -0.56 24.18
N LYS A 252 -7.29 -0.36 24.92
CA LYS A 252 -7.51 0.82 25.76
C LYS A 252 -7.39 0.41 27.23
N GLY A 253 -6.21 0.64 27.81
CA GLY A 253 -5.87 0.06 29.11
C GLY A 253 -5.82 -1.46 29.01
N ASP A 254 -6.66 -2.15 29.79
CA ASP A 254 -6.75 -3.62 29.80
C ASP A 254 -7.89 -4.17 28.92
N GLU A 255 -8.64 -3.30 28.22
CA GLU A 255 -9.78 -3.69 27.40
C GLU A 255 -9.41 -3.77 25.90
N ARG A 256 -9.91 -4.82 25.24
CA ARG A 256 -9.86 -4.96 23.78
C ARG A 256 -11.17 -4.49 23.16
N VAL A 257 -11.11 -3.41 22.40
CA VAL A 257 -12.29 -2.84 21.72
C VAL A 257 -12.23 -3.07 20.21
N THR A 258 -13.40 -3.28 19.60
CA THR A 258 -13.55 -3.46 18.14
C THR A 258 -14.08 -2.21 17.44
N GLU A 259 -14.47 -1.21 18.23
CA GLU A 259 -14.86 0.12 17.80
C GLU A 259 -14.14 1.12 18.70
N TYR A 260 -13.59 2.18 18.10
CA TYR A 260 -12.77 3.15 18.83
C TYR A 260 -12.70 4.46 18.05
N ALA A 261 -12.69 5.57 18.77
CA ALA A 261 -12.45 6.89 18.23
C ALA A 261 -11.48 7.63 19.16
N GLY A 262 -10.39 8.17 18.61
CA GLY A 262 -9.39 8.93 19.35
C GLY A 262 -9.01 10.20 18.62
N THR A 263 -9.01 11.33 19.35
CA THR A 263 -8.70 12.66 18.79
C THR A 263 -7.41 13.22 19.39
N SER A 264 -7.23 13.08 20.70
CA SER A 264 -6.10 13.66 21.45
C SER A 264 -5.07 12.62 21.87
N ILE A 265 -3.92 13.10 22.37
CA ILE A 265 -2.82 12.24 22.87
C ILE A 265 -3.32 11.35 24.02
N THR A 266 -4.16 11.91 24.90
CA THR A 266 -4.68 11.17 26.06
C THR A 266 -5.69 10.10 25.69
N ASP A 267 -6.29 10.20 24.50
CA ASP A 267 -7.22 9.18 24.03
C ASP A 267 -6.49 8.00 23.42
N LEU A 268 -5.31 8.23 22.83
CA LEU A 268 -4.62 7.24 21.99
C LEU A 268 -4.37 5.92 22.73
N PRO A 269 -4.58 4.77 22.06
CA PRO A 269 -4.28 3.49 22.65
C PRO A 269 -2.77 3.25 22.67
N ALA A 270 -2.30 2.36 23.53
CA ALA A 270 -0.89 1.96 23.52
C ALA A 270 -0.59 0.98 22.37
N PHE A 271 -1.55 0.10 22.05
CA PHE A 271 -1.37 -0.96 21.06
C PHE A 271 -2.61 -1.16 20.19
N ALA A 272 -2.38 -1.60 18.95
CA ALA A 272 -3.39 -2.15 18.06
C ALA A 272 -2.96 -3.56 17.59
N GLU A 273 -3.92 -4.47 17.44
CA GLU A 273 -3.70 -5.82 16.92
C GLU A 273 -4.45 -6.00 15.60
N LEU A 274 -3.76 -6.56 14.61
CA LEU A 274 -4.30 -7.00 13.34
C LEU A 274 -4.18 -8.53 13.26
N GLU A 275 -5.33 -9.20 13.23
CA GLU A 275 -5.39 -10.63 12.91
C GLU A 275 -5.84 -10.81 11.46
N VAL A 276 -5.16 -11.66 10.71
CA VAL A 276 -5.54 -11.99 9.33
C VAL A 276 -5.47 -13.49 9.09
N THR A 277 -6.53 -14.01 8.47
CA THR A 277 -6.59 -15.38 7.95
C THR A 277 -6.77 -15.30 6.44
N LEU A 278 -5.88 -15.92 5.69
CA LEU A 278 -5.95 -16.00 4.23
C LEU A 278 -6.71 -17.26 3.78
N ILE A 279 -7.27 -17.23 2.57
CA ILE A 279 -8.02 -18.35 1.98
C ILE A 279 -7.22 -19.66 1.88
N ASN A 280 -5.89 -19.57 1.87
CA ASN A 280 -4.97 -20.71 1.87
C ASN A 280 -4.67 -21.23 3.29
N ARG A 281 -5.41 -20.78 4.30
CA ARG A 281 -5.25 -21.10 5.73
C ARG A 281 -3.95 -20.59 6.37
N GLN A 282 -3.25 -19.67 5.74
CA GLN A 282 -2.19 -18.92 6.43
C GLN A 282 -2.83 -17.95 7.42
N TYR A 283 -2.28 -17.89 8.63
CA TYR A 283 -2.71 -17.01 9.70
C TYR A 283 -1.53 -16.15 10.14
N ALA A 284 -1.79 -14.87 10.39
CA ALA A 284 -0.88 -13.96 11.06
C ALA A 284 -1.64 -13.12 12.08
N SER A 285 -1.02 -12.88 13.23
CA SER A 285 -1.42 -11.83 14.17
C SER A 285 -0.21 -10.94 14.40
N TRP A 286 -0.42 -9.64 14.27
CA TRP A 286 0.58 -8.62 14.52
C TRP A 286 0.05 -7.63 15.54
N MET A 287 0.87 -7.35 16.54
CA MET A 287 0.62 -6.28 17.51
C MET A 287 1.55 -5.11 17.18
N PHE A 288 0.98 -3.91 17.10
CA PHE A 288 1.67 -2.68 16.77
C PHE A 288 1.61 -1.72 17.95
N GLU A 289 2.76 -1.17 18.32
CA GLU A 289 2.85 -0.02 19.21
C GLU A 289 2.39 1.23 18.46
N ILE A 290 1.66 2.09 19.16
CA ILE A 290 1.15 3.34 18.61
C ILE A 290 2.10 4.47 18.99
N GLY A 291 2.80 5.00 17.98
CA GLY A 291 3.58 6.22 18.04
C GLY A 291 2.81 7.38 17.43
N TRP A 292 3.06 8.58 17.94
CA TRP A 292 2.39 9.78 17.47
C TRP A 292 3.35 10.96 17.32
N THR A 293 2.95 11.89 16.48
CA THR A 293 3.60 13.18 16.25
C THR A 293 2.55 14.27 16.27
N LEU A 294 2.91 15.46 16.76
CA LEU A 294 2.04 16.64 16.66
C LEU A 294 2.00 17.13 15.21
N GLY A 295 0.83 17.51 14.75
CA GLY A 295 0.65 18.20 13.48
C GLY A 295 -0.80 18.55 13.21
N GLU A 296 -1.01 19.46 12.27
CA GLU A 296 -2.33 19.94 11.88
C GLU A 296 -3.13 18.81 11.18
N ASP A 297 -4.46 18.83 11.32
CA ASP A 297 -5.29 18.00 10.44
C ASP A 297 -5.19 18.59 9.03
N PRO A 298 -4.98 17.78 7.98
CA PRO A 298 -5.17 18.26 6.61
C PRO A 298 -6.62 18.73 6.37
N THR A 299 -7.51 18.43 7.32
CA THR A 299 -8.94 18.72 7.28
C THR A 299 -9.32 19.96 8.07
N GLY A 300 -8.42 20.47 8.91
CA GLY A 300 -8.63 21.71 9.65
C GLY A 300 -8.45 22.78 8.62
N GLY A 301 -9.52 23.01 7.82
CA GLY A 301 -9.51 23.87 6.66
C GLY A 301 -8.79 25.11 7.08
N GLY A 302 -7.54 25.25 6.60
CA GLY A 302 -6.64 26.27 7.09
C GLY A 302 -7.47 27.53 7.02
N THR A 303 -7.81 28.08 8.19
CA THR A 303 -8.08 29.50 8.23
C THR A 303 -6.72 30.00 7.83
N GLY A 304 -6.53 30.18 6.52
CA GLY A 304 -5.46 30.96 5.98
C GLY A 304 -5.64 32.24 6.74
N ALA A 305 -4.89 32.37 7.84
CA ALA A 305 -4.19 33.57 8.12
C ALA A 305 -3.42 33.81 6.82
N ASP A 306 -4.16 34.38 5.86
CA ASP A 306 -3.70 35.27 4.85
C ASP A 306 -3.12 36.43 5.66
N ASP A 307 -2.00 36.14 6.34
CA ASP A 307 -1.16 37.06 7.09
C ASP A 307 -0.35 37.89 6.05
N THR A 308 -0.97 38.10 4.88
CA THR A 308 -0.69 39.18 3.95
C THR A 308 -1.46 40.44 4.36
N ASP A 309 -1.78 40.59 5.65
CA ASP A 309 -1.82 41.91 6.29
C ASP A 309 -0.38 42.46 6.41
N THR A 310 0.34 42.46 5.27
CA THR A 310 1.16 43.60 4.92
C THR A 310 0.19 44.76 4.74
N ASP A 311 -0.22 45.35 5.87
CA ASP A 311 -0.63 46.73 5.98
C ASP A 311 0.51 47.56 5.38
N ALA A 312 0.41 47.70 4.06
CA ALA A 312 0.98 48.77 3.30
C ALA A 312 0.18 50.03 3.64
N ASP A 313 0.29 50.48 4.89
CA ASP A 313 0.26 51.90 5.23
C ASP A 313 1.59 52.51 4.73
N GLY A 314 1.77 52.40 3.41
CA GLY A 314 2.72 53.15 2.62
C GLY A 314 2.10 54.50 2.33
N ASP A 315 1.99 55.31 3.36
CA ASP A 315 1.64 56.72 3.28
C ASP A 315 2.58 57.36 2.26
N GLY A 316 1.99 57.85 1.18
CA GLY A 316 2.73 58.49 0.11
C GLY A 316 3.53 59.69 0.60
N VAL A 317 4.83 59.67 0.32
CA VAL A 317 5.62 60.88 0.12
C VAL A 317 6.25 60.81 -1.27
N PRO A 318 5.71 61.51 -2.28
CA PRO A 318 6.38 61.69 -3.55
C PRO A 318 7.30 62.90 -3.47
N ASP A 319 8.45 62.76 -2.81
CA ASP A 319 9.51 63.76 -2.91
C ASP A 319 10.56 63.28 -3.90
N GLY A 320 10.42 63.79 -5.13
CA GLY A 320 11.50 63.77 -6.08
C GLY A 320 12.64 64.66 -5.61
N ASN A 321 13.88 64.19 -5.70
CA ASN A 321 14.98 65.03 -6.15
C ASN A 321 16.22 64.20 -6.51
N ASN A 322 16.65 64.40 -7.76
CA ASN A 322 18.02 64.70 -8.16
C ASN A 322 19.19 63.74 -7.84
N ASN A 323 19.74 63.27 -8.96
CA ASN A 323 21.14 63.43 -9.36
C ASN A 323 22.26 62.63 -8.64
N ASN A 324 22.92 61.84 -9.49
CA ASN A 324 24.36 61.98 -9.82
C ASN A 324 25.37 61.09 -9.09
N GLY A 325 26.24 60.48 -9.90
CA GLY A 325 27.51 59.82 -9.52
C GLY A 325 27.31 58.40 -9.02
N GLY A 326 27.96 57.35 -9.54
CA GLY A 326 29.26 57.31 -10.20
C GLY A 326 30.17 56.37 -9.40
N GLY A 327 30.59 55.28 -10.04
CA GLY A 327 31.90 54.68 -9.78
C GLY A 327 32.01 53.52 -8.77
N GLY A 328 32.81 52.54 -9.18
CA GLY A 328 33.54 51.59 -8.33
C GLY A 328 32.74 50.36 -7.94
N GLY A 329 33.15 49.12 -8.22
CA GLY A 329 34.52 48.61 -8.28
C GLY A 329 34.74 47.64 -7.11
N GLY A 330 35.04 46.37 -7.42
CA GLY A 330 35.36 45.32 -6.45
C GLY A 330 34.45 44.10 -6.67
N GLY A 331 34.87 42.97 -7.24
CA GLY A 331 36.19 42.35 -7.20
C GLY A 331 36.27 41.43 -5.98
N GLY A 332 35.98 40.15 -6.16
CA GLY A 332 36.09 39.11 -5.12
C GLY A 332 35.85 37.72 -5.71
N PRO A 333 36.52 36.67 -5.20
CA PRO A 333 37.51 35.96 -5.99
C PRO A 333 37.07 34.57 -6.50
N GLY A 334 37.70 34.18 -7.60
CA GLY A 334 37.51 32.89 -8.24
C GLY A 334 37.91 31.68 -7.40
N GLY A 335 37.06 30.65 -7.48
CA GLY A 335 37.40 29.28 -7.13
C GLY A 335 37.98 28.54 -8.35
N PRO A 336 39.07 27.76 -8.19
CA PRO A 336 39.78 27.13 -9.29
C PRO A 336 39.03 25.94 -9.86
N GLY A 337 39.10 25.82 -11.20
CA GLY A 337 38.61 24.65 -11.93
C GLY A 337 39.39 23.37 -11.67
N GLY A 338 38.86 22.27 -12.18
CA GLY A 338 39.60 21.01 -12.21
C GLY A 338 38.78 19.80 -12.64
N GLY A 339 38.81 19.50 -13.94
CA GLY A 339 38.58 18.15 -14.54
C GLY A 339 37.13 17.67 -14.60
N GLY A 340 36.50 17.43 -15.75
CA GLY A 340 37.05 16.84 -16.96
C GLY A 340 37.33 15.35 -16.75
N ARG A 341 36.35 14.49 -17.04
CA ARG A 341 36.60 13.22 -17.75
C ARG A 341 35.34 12.67 -18.45
N PRO A 342 35.52 12.04 -19.63
CA PRO A 342 34.46 11.61 -20.52
C PRO A 342 34.13 10.11 -20.37
N GLY A 343 32.95 9.71 -20.85
CA GLY A 343 32.73 8.45 -21.56
C GLY A 343 32.81 7.13 -20.78
N GLY A 344 31.68 6.41 -20.71
CA GLY A 344 31.67 5.00 -20.30
C GLY A 344 30.28 4.38 -20.17
N ARG A 345 29.64 4.06 -21.31
CA ARG A 345 28.69 2.93 -21.44
C ARG A 345 29.49 1.70 -21.89
N PRO A 346 28.95 0.47 -21.93
CA PRO A 346 28.05 -0.24 -21.01
C PRO A 346 28.66 -1.62 -20.61
N GLY A 347 28.26 -2.21 -19.49
CA GLY A 347 28.75 -3.54 -19.07
C GLY A 347 27.64 -4.42 -18.50
N THR A 348 27.02 -5.22 -19.37
CA THR A 348 26.24 -6.41 -19.01
C THR A 348 27.14 -7.46 -18.38
N ASN A 349 26.81 -7.94 -17.17
CA ASN A 349 27.42 -9.12 -16.60
C ASN A 349 26.32 -10.12 -16.16
N PRO A 350 26.06 -11.19 -16.92
CA PRO A 350 25.25 -12.31 -16.47
C PRO A 350 26.20 -13.41 -15.96
N GLY A 351 26.16 -13.71 -14.66
CA GLY A 351 26.83 -14.89 -14.14
C GLY A 351 27.25 -14.78 -12.69
N ASN A 352 26.38 -15.17 -11.78
CA ASN A 352 26.84 -15.93 -10.62
C ASN A 352 25.76 -16.91 -10.17
N ALA A 353 25.85 -18.11 -10.72
CA ALA A 353 25.19 -19.30 -10.21
C ALA A 353 26.25 -20.09 -9.41
N GLY A 354 25.93 -20.44 -8.16
CA GLY A 354 26.65 -21.47 -7.42
C GLY A 354 27.11 -21.07 -6.02
N GLY A 355 26.51 -21.69 -5.00
CA GLY A 355 26.93 -21.64 -3.59
C GLY A 355 25.72 -21.85 -2.67
N LEU A 356 25.13 -23.04 -2.61
CA LEU A 356 25.46 -24.08 -1.61
C LEU A 356 25.61 -23.50 -0.19
N GLY A 357 24.49 -23.48 0.54
CA GLY A 357 24.43 -23.41 1.99
C GLY A 357 23.38 -24.42 2.47
N GLN A 358 23.81 -25.69 2.56
CA GLN A 358 23.11 -26.71 3.33
C GLN A 358 23.34 -26.37 4.80
N ASP A 359 22.32 -25.87 5.49
CA ASP A 359 22.18 -26.02 6.93
C ASP A 359 20.75 -26.45 7.20
N ALA A 360 20.58 -27.77 7.20
CA ALA A 360 19.49 -28.41 7.90
C ALA A 360 19.82 -28.32 9.38
N ASP A 361 18.94 -27.73 10.18
CA ASP A 361 18.65 -28.26 11.52
C ASP A 361 17.34 -27.69 12.08
N ASN A 362 16.38 -28.61 12.23
CA ASN A 362 15.67 -28.84 13.48
C ASN A 362 14.75 -27.73 14.02
N PHE A 363 13.52 -27.67 13.53
CA PHE A 363 12.39 -27.13 14.30
C PHE A 363 11.35 -28.23 14.58
N GLY A 364 11.35 -28.67 15.83
CA GLY A 364 10.42 -29.62 16.39
C GLY A 364 8.97 -29.12 16.33
N VAL A 365 8.11 -30.03 15.90
CA VAL A 365 6.65 -29.91 15.88
C VAL A 365 6.14 -29.99 17.32
N GLY A 366 5.90 -28.83 17.94
CA GLY A 366 5.14 -28.71 19.18
C GLY A 366 3.65 -28.65 18.89
N GLY A 367 3.00 -29.80 18.80
CA GLY A 367 1.55 -29.88 18.73
C GLY A 367 0.90 -29.47 20.04
N ARG A 368 0.12 -28.39 20.02
CA ARG A 368 -1.01 -28.17 20.94
C ARG A 368 -2.27 -28.02 20.11
N ARG A 369 -3.16 -29.00 20.26
CA ARG A 369 -4.57 -28.91 19.90
C ARG A 369 -5.37 -28.46 21.15
N PRO A 370 -6.56 -27.87 20.94
CA PRO A 370 -7.36 -27.20 21.96
C PRO A 370 -7.81 -28.12 23.11
#